data_AF-A0A966T2N7-F1
#
_entry.id   AF-A0A966T2N7-F1
#
_cell.length_a   1.000
_cell.length_b   1.000
_cell.length_c   1.000
_cell.angle_alpha   90.00
_cell.angle_beta   90.00
_cell.angle_gamma   90.00
#
_symmetry.space_group_name_H-M   'P 1'
#
loop_
_entity.id
_entity.type
_entity.pdbx_description
1 polymer ?
#
loop_
_entity_poly.entity_id
_entity_poly.type
_entity_poly.pdbx_seq_one_letter_code
_entity_poly.pdbx_strand_id
1 'polypeptide(L)' 'IEDPLSERLLNKQFVAGEIVVVGVEDDPENPGDQRIAFKAVEGFKPPVGVDLAGAGEGGNATSE' A
#
# COMPACT_ATOMS: atom_id res chain seq x y z
N ILE A 1 -13.25 4.69 4.45
CA ILE A 1 -11.81 4.60 4.09
C ILE A 1 -11.64 3.88 2.76
N GLU A 2 -12.30 2.74 2.55
CA GLU A 2 -12.17 1.92 1.33
C GLU A 2 -12.59 2.68 0.07
N ASP A 3 -13.80 3.23 0.01
CA ASP A 3 -14.27 4.01 -1.16
C ASP A 3 -13.28 5.10 -1.61
N PRO A 4 -12.85 6.05 -0.74
CA PRO A 4 -11.91 7.09 -1.17
C PRO A 4 -10.50 6.56 -1.48
N LEU A 5 -10.09 5.39 -0.96
CA LEU A 5 -8.84 4.75 -1.35
C LEU A 5 -8.96 4.14 -2.77
N SER A 6 -10.04 3.42 -3.00
CA SER A 6 -10.34 2.73 -4.27
C SER A 6 -10.46 3.71 -5.42
N GLU A 7 -11.10 4.87 -5.22
CA GLU A 7 -11.15 5.95 -6.21
C GLU A 7 -9.77 6.50 -6.58
N ARG A 8 -8.87 6.67 -5.60
CA ARG A 8 -7.51 7.19 -5.85
C ARG A 8 -6.65 6.17 -6.61
N LEU A 9 -6.81 4.88 -6.29
CA LEU A 9 -6.16 3.79 -7.03
C LEU A 9 -6.69 3.68 -8.46
N LEU A 10 -8.01 3.81 -8.65
CA LEU A 10 -8.65 3.81 -9.96
C LEU A 10 -8.11 4.96 -10.83
N ASN A 11 -8.00 6.15 -10.25
CA ASN A 11 -7.46 7.36 -10.89
C ASN A 11 -5.93 7.40 -10.96
N LYS A 12 -5.23 6.29 -10.65
CA LYS A 12 -3.76 6.16 -10.74
C LYS A 12 -2.98 7.24 -9.99
N GLN A 13 -3.50 7.69 -8.85
CA GLN A 13 -2.81 8.65 -7.98
C GLN A 13 -1.64 8.00 -7.21
N PHE A 14 -1.56 6.67 -7.23
CA PHE A 14 -0.48 5.86 -6.66
C PHE A 14 0.10 4.93 -7.72
N VAL A 15 1.39 4.63 -7.59
CA VAL A 15 2.13 3.74 -8.48
C VAL A 15 2.33 2.38 -7.81
N ALA A 16 2.44 1.34 -8.64
CA ALA A 16 2.74 0.00 -8.15
C ALA A 16 4.06 -0.03 -7.36
N GLY A 17 4.06 -0.75 -6.24
CA GLY A 17 5.22 -0.86 -5.36
C GLY A 17 5.29 0.22 -4.27
N GLU A 18 4.38 1.17 -4.24
CA GLU A 18 4.24 2.10 -3.13
C GLU A 18 3.42 1.49 -1.98
N ILE A 19 3.76 1.86 -0.74
CA ILE A 19 2.92 1.60 0.42
C ILE A 19 2.06 2.84 0.65
N VAL A 20 0.74 2.68 0.69
CA VAL A 20 -0.19 3.77 0.99
C VAL A 20 -0.48 3.79 2.49
N VAL A 21 0.00 4.82 3.18
CA VAL A 21 -0.28 5.05 4.60
C VAL A 21 -1.55 5.89 4.72
N VAL A 22 -2.55 5.34 5.40
CA VAL A 22 -3.82 6.03 5.69
C VAL A 22 -3.83 6.52 7.12
N GLY A 23 -4.08 7.81 7.31
CA GLY A 23 -4.17 8.44 8.62
C GLY A 23 -5.17 9.60 8.63
N VAL A 24 -5.02 10.48 9.62
CA VAL A 24 -5.76 11.74 9.72
C VAL A 24 -4.79 12.92 9.83
N GLU A 25 -5.19 14.07 9.31
CA GLU A 25 -4.47 15.33 9.42
C GLU A 25 -5.45 16.48 9.65
N ASP A 26 -4.96 17.63 10.14
CA ASP A 26 -5.79 18.82 10.33
C ASP A 26 -6.37 19.28 8.99
N ASP A 27 -7.64 19.68 9.01
CA ASP A 27 -8.28 20.24 7.83
C ASP A 27 -7.92 21.73 7.67
N PRO A 28 -7.17 22.12 6.61
CA PRO A 28 -6.81 23.51 6.38
C PRO A 28 -8.02 24.40 6.06
N GLU A 29 -9.15 23.82 5.63
CA GLU A 29 -10.37 24.57 5.32
C GLU A 29 -11.32 24.67 6.53
N ASN A 30 -11.19 23.76 7.50
CA ASN A 30 -12.04 23.69 8.70
C ASN A 30 -11.19 23.59 9.97
N PRO A 31 -10.71 24.74 10.51
CA PRO A 31 -9.84 24.74 11.68
C PRO A 31 -10.47 24.05 12.91
N GLY A 32 -9.79 23.03 13.43
CA GLY A 32 -10.25 22.22 14.56
C GLY A 32 -10.84 20.87 14.16
N ASP A 33 -11.13 20.67 12.87
CA ASP A 33 -11.55 19.39 12.32
C ASP A 33 -10.35 18.60 11.75
N GLN A 34 -10.51 17.28 11.68
CA GLN A 34 -9.55 16.37 11.06
C GLN A 34 -10.13 15.75 9.80
N ARG A 35 -9.27 15.54 8.79
CA ARG A 35 -9.61 14.87 7.53
C ARG A 35 -8.76 13.62 7.32
N ILE A 36 -9.27 12.67 6.54
CA ILE A 36 -8.52 11.47 6.18
C ILE A 36 -7.41 11.85 5.18
N ALA A 37 -6.18 11.46 5.51
CA ALA A 37 -5.00 11.68 4.69
C ALA A 37 -4.48 10.36 4.12
N PHE A 38 -3.96 10.42 2.89
CA PHE A 38 -3.35 9.27 2.22
C PHE A 38 -1.98 9.71 1.72
N LYS A 39 -0.92 9.02 2.17
CA LYS A 39 0.46 9.33 1.81
C LYS A 39 1.09 8.11 1.15
N ALA A 40 1.65 8.31 -0.04
CA ALA A 40 2.47 7.31 -0.69
C ALA A 40 3.88 7.36 -0.08
N VAL A 41 4.37 6.22 0.38
CA VAL A 41 5.78 6.06 0.71
C VAL A 41 6.37 5.02 -0.22
N GLU A 42 7.64 5.20 -0.57
CA GLU A 42 8.37 4.20 -1.34
C GLU A 42 8.27 2.87 -0.60
N GLY A 43 7.64 1.88 -1.24
CA GLY A 43 7.55 0.54 -0.68
C GLY A 43 8.88 -0.19 -0.84
N PHE A 44 8.94 -1.40 -0.30
CA PHE A 44 10.10 -2.25 -0.44
C PHE A 44 10.35 -2.55 -1.92
N LYS A 45 11.43 -2.01 -2.49
CA LYS A 45 11.99 -2.50 -3.76
C LYS A 45 12.59 -3.88 -3.48
N PRO A 46 12.01 -4.96 -4.04
CA PRO A 46 12.66 -6.26 -3.96
C PRO A 46 14.06 -6.13 -4.57
N PRO A 47 15.10 -6.74 -3.97
CA PRO A 47 16.40 -6.79 -4.61
C PRO A 47 16.21 -7.31 -6.04
N VAL A 48 16.72 -6.58 -7.02
CA VAL A 48 16.65 -6.97 -8.43
C VAL A 48 17.24 -8.37 -8.57
N GLY A 49 16.41 -9.37 -8.86
CA GLY A 49 16.82 -10.77 -8.92
C GLY A 49 15.90 -11.78 -8.25
N VAL A 50 14.81 -11.37 -7.58
CA VAL A 50 13.76 -12.32 -7.17
C VAL A 50 12.88 -12.65 -8.38
N ASP A 51 13.27 -13.67 -9.14
CA ASP A 51 12.39 -14.30 -10.12
C ASP A 51 11.26 -14.99 -9.34
N LEU A 52 10.00 -14.57 -9.54
CA LEU A 52 8.81 -15.15 -8.88
C LEU A 52 8.48 -16.56 -9.45
N ALA A 53 9.49 -17.39 -9.70
CA ALA A 53 9.33 -18.82 -9.94
C ALA A 53 9.22 -19.54 -8.59
N GLY A 54 8.07 -19.44 -7.92
CA GLY A 54 7.90 -20.15 -6.65
C GLY A 54 6.58 -19.95 -5.90
N ALA A 55 5.62 -19.17 -6.41
CA ALA A 55 4.27 -19.16 -5.86
C ALA A 55 3.48 -20.37 -6.39
N GLY A 56 3.90 -21.56 -5.97
CA GLY A 56 3.33 -22.79 -6.50
C GLY A 56 3.87 -24.07 -5.87
N GLU A 57 4.18 -24.12 -4.58
CA GLU A 57 4.13 -25.42 -3.89
C GLU A 57 3.69 -25.23 -2.44
N GLY A 58 2.43 -25.63 -2.19
CA GLY A 58 1.89 -25.80 -0.86
C GLY A 58 2.72 -26.83 -0.09
N GLY A 59 2.80 -26.61 1.22
CA GLY A 59 3.80 -27.24 2.06
C GLY A 59 3.85 -28.75 2.00
N ASN A 60 5.06 -29.27 2.22
CA ASN A 60 5.22 -30.46 3.03
C ASN A 60 6.40 -30.26 3.98
N ALA A 61 6.10 -30.25 5.27
CA ALA A 61 7.09 -30.37 6.32
C ALA A 61 7.52 -31.83 6.39
N THR A 62 8.79 -32.17 6.12
CA THR A 62 9.41 -33.37 6.69
C THR A 62 10.93 -33.28 6.71
N SER A 63 11.45 -33.67 7.87
CA SER A 63 12.82 -33.87 8.39
C SER A 63 13.95 -34.20 7.41
N GLU A 64 15.16 -33.68 7.67
CA GLU A 64 16.28 -34.34 8.37
C GLU A 64 17.39 -33.33 8.71
#